data_AF-A0A2J6THM7-F1
#
_entry.id   AF-A0A2J6THM7-F1
#
_cell.length_a   1.000
_cell.length_b   1.000
_cell.length_c   1.000
_cell.angle_alpha   90.00
_cell.angle_beta   90.00
_cell.angle_gamma   90.00
#
_symmetry.space_group_name_H-M   'P 1'
#
loop_
_entity.id
_entity.type
_entity.pdbx_description
1 polymer ?
#
loop_
_entity_poly.entity_id
_entity_poly.type
_entity_poly.pdbx_seq_one_letter_code
_entity_poly.pdbx_strand_id
1 'polypeptide(L)'
;MNPSILDKPGVKIISSKPSIFSNDDFVQLPSPDPSTGKAFVEEDSVSLTYEGFQNSIAPPPPSIYLDTPVWPLTDPSEAVLLRHFVQNLAIWLDLCDPMQHFQVEVPRRAGICPILLNAIFALSARHLSHIGNYDSFASNRYHDECLKYLIPMLNNTATISDETLFAATIILRVLEEIDLPDSDLQGHMLGIQVFVGARDPYAIRGGLSEAAFWVGLRQEIYVATVKQKSVKINLDQCLVDRSVEPASDFEWANRAVVHYADVLNCCFGPEGVAFSKWVELKDYSEKWQEMKPSSFTPIFYREANAQKREAFPEVWYSHACHIIGVQHHKLGQILLAIFDPKIPRVGGSRSTAVKSMEEQIKQDLRELCGIGLYNRWTPPGIFTASMGIAICGDRFDIRSDQEALLDVLVRTENDHARRTTAVQNQMKEAWGWISED
;
A
#
# COMPACT_ATOMS: atom_id res chain seq x y z
N MET A 1 -49.64 -59.02 37.82
CA MET A 1 -48.91 -60.24 38.20
C MET A 1 -47.45 -59.85 38.43
N ASN A 2 -46.90 -60.14 39.62
CA ASN A 2 -45.44 -60.23 39.86
C ASN A 2 -44.88 -61.51 39.19
N PRO A 3 -43.57 -61.86 39.27
CA PRO A 3 -42.39 -61.18 39.87
C PRO A 3 -41.25 -60.96 38.82
N SER A 4 -40.18 -60.16 38.93
CA SER A 4 -39.10 -59.99 39.93
C SER A 4 -38.24 -61.24 40.25
N ILE A 5 -37.04 -61.36 39.66
CA ILE A 5 -35.96 -62.22 40.20
C ILE A 5 -34.64 -61.41 40.23
N LEU A 6 -34.03 -61.35 41.41
CA LEU A 6 -32.64 -60.95 41.64
C LEU A 6 -31.75 -62.21 41.52
N ASP A 7 -30.46 -62.07 41.15
CA ASP A 7 -29.40 -62.25 42.17
C ASP A 7 -28.00 -61.75 41.76
N LYS A 8 -27.15 -61.53 42.77
CA LYS A 8 -25.70 -61.21 42.72
C LYS A 8 -24.93 -62.43 43.33
N PRO A 9 -23.64 -62.41 43.80
CA PRO A 9 -22.56 -61.40 43.76
C PRO A 9 -21.11 -61.94 43.47
N GLY A 10 -20.12 -61.03 43.48
CA GLY A 10 -18.67 -61.33 43.59
C GLY A 10 -17.78 -60.42 42.71
N VAL A 11 -17.32 -59.21 43.08
CA VAL A 11 -16.47 -58.73 44.21
C VAL A 11 -14.96 -58.89 43.99
N LYS A 12 -14.32 -57.74 43.70
CA LYS A 12 -12.88 -57.29 43.78
C LYS A 12 -12.39 -56.64 42.47
N ILE A 13 -11.61 -55.54 42.46
CA ILE A 13 -11.32 -54.51 43.49
C ILE A 13 -10.75 -53.21 42.82
N ILE A 14 -10.74 -52.07 43.54
CA ILE A 14 -9.87 -50.83 43.46
C ILE A 14 -9.05 -50.63 42.15
N SER A 15 -9.11 -49.54 41.38
CA SER A 15 -9.44 -48.11 41.62
C SER A 15 -9.84 -47.44 40.27
N SER A 16 -10.11 -46.14 40.03
CA SER A 16 -10.05 -44.86 40.79
C SER A 16 -11.21 -43.91 40.37
N LYS A 17 -11.11 -42.62 40.71
CA LYS A 17 -11.90 -41.46 40.24
C LYS A 17 -10.98 -40.20 40.26
N PRO A 18 -11.35 -39.01 39.72
CA PRO A 18 -12.69 -38.58 39.32
C PRO A 18 -12.85 -37.92 37.93
N SER A 19 -14.11 -37.78 37.54
CA SER A 19 -14.64 -36.84 36.54
C SER A 19 -14.72 -35.40 37.06
N ILE A 20 -14.43 -34.39 36.24
CA ILE A 20 -15.14 -33.10 36.20
C ILE A 20 -15.10 -32.61 34.74
N PHE A 21 -16.26 -32.49 34.09
CA PHE A 21 -16.49 -31.47 33.08
C PHE A 21 -17.75 -30.73 33.51
N SER A 22 -17.55 -29.51 33.98
CA SER A 22 -18.60 -28.57 34.35
C SER A 22 -19.04 -27.78 33.11
N ASN A 23 -20.24 -27.21 33.15
CA ASN A 23 -20.62 -26.14 32.23
C ASN A 23 -19.58 -24.99 32.30
N ASP A 24 -19.06 -24.55 31.14
CA ASP A 24 -18.76 -23.14 30.80
C ASP A 24 -18.01 -23.06 29.44
N ASP A 25 -18.69 -23.33 28.33
CA ASP A 25 -18.16 -23.10 26.98
C ASP A 25 -18.57 -21.72 26.42
N PHE A 26 -18.11 -20.66 27.08
CA PHE A 26 -17.99 -19.33 26.45
C PHE A 26 -16.60 -19.23 25.81
N VAL A 27 -16.48 -19.57 24.53
CA VAL A 27 -15.23 -19.38 23.78
C VAL A 27 -14.99 -17.88 23.58
N GLN A 28 -14.18 -17.31 24.47
CA GLN A 28 -13.61 -15.98 24.30
C GLN A 28 -12.53 -16.04 23.22
N LEU A 29 -12.64 -15.17 22.21
CA LEU A 29 -11.50 -14.84 21.35
C LEU A 29 -10.34 -14.32 22.23
N PRO A 30 -9.10 -14.78 22.02
CA PRO A 30 -7.97 -14.37 22.86
C PRO A 30 -7.67 -12.87 22.67
N SER A 31 -7.42 -12.18 23.77
CA SER A 31 -6.77 -10.85 23.71
C SER A 31 -5.30 -11.04 23.30
N PRO A 32 -4.71 -10.12 22.50
CA PRO A 32 -3.32 -10.23 22.11
C PRO A 32 -2.39 -10.17 23.32
N ASP A 33 -1.55 -11.20 23.46
CA ASP A 33 -0.51 -11.27 24.49
C ASP A 33 0.70 -10.41 24.07
N PRO A 34 1.15 -9.43 24.87
CA PRO A 34 2.30 -8.59 24.52
C PRO A 34 3.67 -9.31 24.57
N SER A 35 3.73 -10.62 24.86
CA SER A 35 4.96 -11.31 25.30
C SER A 35 5.54 -12.39 24.36
N THR A 36 5.25 -12.32 23.05
CA THR A 36 5.97 -13.12 22.02
C THR A 36 6.64 -12.29 20.92
N GLY A 37 7.04 -11.06 21.25
CA GLY A 37 7.93 -10.21 20.43
C GLY A 37 9.39 -10.68 20.41
N LYS A 38 9.66 -11.94 20.05
CA LYS A 38 10.97 -12.33 19.50
C LYS A 38 10.89 -12.24 17.99
N ALA A 39 11.33 -11.11 17.45
CA ALA A 39 11.68 -11.04 16.05
C ALA A 39 12.70 -12.15 15.75
N PHE A 40 12.38 -13.02 14.80
CA PHE A 40 13.43 -13.75 14.10
C PHE A 40 14.24 -12.70 13.34
N VAL A 41 15.43 -12.41 13.85
CA VAL A 41 16.45 -11.69 13.10
C VAL A 41 16.98 -12.68 12.07
N GLU A 42 16.28 -12.79 10.93
CA GLU A 42 16.92 -13.23 9.71
C GLU A 42 17.88 -12.11 9.31
N GLU A 43 19.13 -12.31 9.68
CA GLU A 43 20.25 -11.41 9.42
C GLU A 43 20.72 -11.54 7.96
N ASP A 44 19.77 -11.56 7.01
CA ASP A 44 19.99 -11.41 5.57
C ASP A 44 20.35 -9.95 5.23
N SER A 45 21.34 -9.45 5.96
CA SER A 45 22.23 -8.42 5.51
C SER A 45 22.99 -8.96 4.30
N VAL A 46 22.41 -8.76 3.11
CA VAL A 46 23.20 -8.76 1.86
C VAL A 46 24.15 -7.57 1.95
N SER A 47 25.22 -7.80 2.68
CA SER A 47 26.33 -6.89 2.85
C SER A 47 27.00 -6.76 1.49
N LEU A 48 26.60 -5.74 0.73
CA LEU A 48 27.36 -5.27 -0.43
C LEU A 48 28.70 -4.78 0.09
N THR A 49 29.64 -5.71 0.22
CA THR A 49 31.02 -5.45 0.60
C THR A 49 31.63 -4.55 -0.46
N TYR A 50 31.74 -3.27 -0.13
CA TYR A 50 32.53 -2.28 -0.88
C TYR A 50 34.00 -2.70 -0.84
N GLU A 51 34.40 -3.60 -1.74
CA GLU A 51 35.80 -3.87 -2.00
C GLU A 51 36.46 -2.60 -2.57
N GLY A 52 37.63 -2.25 -2.02
CA GLY A 52 38.27 -0.98 -2.31
C GLY A 52 38.63 -0.82 -3.79
N PHE A 53 38.14 0.26 -4.41
CA PHE A 53 38.41 0.60 -5.80
C PHE A 53 39.91 0.61 -6.12
N GLN A 54 40.35 -0.34 -6.95
CA GLN A 54 41.55 -0.12 -7.77
C GLN A 54 41.18 0.89 -8.88
N ASN A 55 41.99 1.94 -9.03
CA ASN A 55 41.82 2.96 -10.07
C ASN A 55 42.13 2.42 -11.47
N SER A 56 41.26 1.56 -11.99
CA SER A 56 41.12 1.32 -13.42
C SER A 56 40.13 2.34 -13.97
N ILE A 57 40.57 3.18 -14.91
CA ILE A 57 39.68 4.10 -15.62
C ILE A 57 38.86 3.24 -16.59
N ALA A 58 37.70 2.77 -16.12
CA ALA A 58 36.72 2.12 -16.97
C ALA A 58 36.32 3.06 -18.12
N PRO A 59 36.05 2.55 -19.33
CA PRO A 59 35.48 3.37 -20.39
C PRO A 59 34.18 4.00 -19.91
N PRO A 60 33.84 5.22 -20.37
CA PRO A 60 32.54 5.82 -20.03
C PRO A 60 31.41 4.86 -20.45
N PRO A 61 30.32 4.77 -19.66
CA PRO A 61 29.18 3.94 -20.03
C PRO A 61 28.66 4.36 -21.41
N PRO A 62 28.11 3.43 -22.20
CA PRO A 62 27.48 3.78 -23.48
C PRO A 62 26.43 4.87 -23.27
N SER A 63 26.31 5.80 -24.22
CA SER A 63 25.30 6.86 -24.11
C SER A 63 23.92 6.24 -23.98
N ILE A 64 23.28 6.52 -22.85
CA ILE A 64 21.94 6.03 -22.49
C ILE A 64 20.84 6.78 -23.26
N TYR A 65 21.24 7.85 -23.94
CA TYR A 65 20.44 8.74 -24.76
C TYR A 65 20.83 8.63 -26.23
N LEU A 66 19.82 8.68 -27.10
CA LEU A 66 19.96 8.80 -28.55
C LEU A 66 20.15 10.28 -28.94
N ASP A 67 20.98 10.53 -29.95
CA ASP A 67 21.19 11.88 -30.50
C ASP A 67 19.94 12.48 -31.15
N THR A 68 19.03 11.63 -31.62
CA THR A 68 17.75 12.01 -32.22
C THR A 68 16.60 11.18 -31.64
N PRO A 69 15.40 11.76 -31.48
CA PRO A 69 14.26 11.03 -30.95
C PRO A 69 13.72 10.00 -31.95
N VAL A 70 13.19 8.88 -31.46
CA VAL A 70 12.57 7.80 -32.27
C VAL A 70 11.20 8.16 -32.87
N TRP A 71 10.90 9.46 -33.00
CA TRP A 71 9.60 9.95 -33.46
C TRP A 71 9.59 10.20 -34.98
N PRO A 72 8.51 9.84 -35.70
CA PRO A 72 7.34 9.10 -35.22
C PRO A 72 7.61 7.60 -35.06
N LEU A 73 6.93 6.95 -34.10
CA LEU A 73 6.92 5.49 -34.00
C LEU A 73 6.34 4.86 -35.28
N THR A 74 6.96 3.78 -35.74
CA THR A 74 6.59 3.07 -36.98
C THR A 74 5.80 1.80 -36.75
N ASP A 75 5.92 1.15 -35.58
CA ASP A 75 5.04 0.05 -35.17
C ASP A 75 3.71 0.60 -34.58
N PRO A 76 2.55 0.28 -35.16
CA PRO A 76 1.25 0.63 -34.58
C PRO A 76 1.04 0.08 -33.17
N SER A 77 1.65 -1.06 -32.83
CA SER A 77 1.54 -1.71 -31.52
C SER A 77 2.20 -0.86 -30.44
N GLU A 78 3.44 -0.45 -30.65
CA GLU A 78 4.18 0.49 -29.79
C GLU A 78 3.47 1.84 -29.65
N ALA A 79 2.89 2.36 -30.74
CA ALA A 79 2.10 3.58 -30.70
C ALA A 79 0.83 3.44 -29.81
N VAL A 80 0.18 2.27 -29.82
CA VAL A 80 -0.93 1.96 -28.91
C VAL A 80 -0.45 1.86 -27.46
N LEU A 81 0.70 1.24 -27.20
CA LEU A 81 1.27 1.14 -25.84
C LEU A 81 1.63 2.52 -25.26
N LEU A 82 2.34 3.37 -26.01
CA LEU A 82 2.67 4.74 -25.57
C LEU A 82 1.39 5.55 -25.29
N ARG A 83 0.38 5.45 -26.17
CA ARG A 83 -0.91 6.10 -25.98
C ARG A 83 -1.63 5.59 -24.73
N HIS A 84 -1.61 4.27 -24.49
CA HIS A 84 -2.24 3.67 -23.32
C HIS A 84 -1.64 4.18 -22.02
N PHE A 85 -0.31 4.25 -21.94
CA PHE A 85 0.40 4.84 -20.79
C PHE A 85 -0.07 6.27 -20.51
N VAL A 86 0.02 7.16 -21.50
CA VAL A 86 -0.32 8.58 -21.36
C VAL A 86 -1.78 8.79 -20.96
N GLN A 87 -2.70 7.99 -21.50
CA GLN A 87 -4.14 8.20 -21.32
C GLN A 87 -4.72 7.48 -20.08
N ASN A 88 -4.09 6.40 -19.59
CA ASN A 88 -4.68 5.55 -18.55
C ASN A 88 -3.79 5.29 -17.32
N LEU A 89 -2.46 5.34 -17.47
CA LEU A 89 -1.53 4.89 -16.41
C LEU A 89 -0.73 6.05 -15.79
N ALA A 90 -0.34 7.06 -16.57
CA ALA A 90 0.36 8.24 -16.05
C ALA A 90 -0.45 8.97 -14.96
N ILE A 91 -1.78 9.02 -15.11
CA ILE A 91 -2.71 9.57 -14.12
C ILE A 91 -2.67 8.84 -12.76
N TRP A 92 -2.11 7.63 -12.68
CA TRP A 92 -1.92 6.94 -11.39
C TRP A 92 -0.69 7.43 -10.62
N LEU A 93 0.23 8.11 -11.32
CA LEU A 93 1.52 8.53 -10.83
C LEU A 93 1.47 10.03 -10.44
N ASP A 94 0.85 10.84 -11.32
CA ASP A 94 0.73 12.30 -11.22
C ASP A 94 -0.27 12.82 -10.15
N LEU A 95 -0.75 11.96 -9.24
CA LEU A 95 -1.82 12.24 -8.26
C LEU A 95 -1.64 13.55 -7.45
N CYS A 96 -0.39 13.81 -7.05
CA CYS A 96 0.01 14.99 -6.29
C CYS A 96 1.05 15.83 -7.06
N ASP A 97 1.06 15.76 -8.39
CA ASP A 97 1.96 16.50 -9.27
C ASP A 97 1.19 17.55 -10.11
N PRO A 98 1.32 18.86 -9.83
CA PRO A 98 0.62 19.89 -10.57
C PRO A 98 1.06 20.03 -12.04
N MET A 99 2.24 19.51 -12.40
CA MET A 99 2.80 19.58 -13.76
C MET A 99 2.62 18.28 -14.55
N GLN A 100 2.09 17.23 -13.92
CA GLN A 100 1.79 15.93 -14.54
C GLN A 100 3.00 15.36 -15.31
N HIS A 101 4.15 15.26 -14.63
CA HIS A 101 5.42 14.90 -15.28
C HIS A 101 5.37 13.50 -15.92
N PHE A 102 4.64 12.53 -15.36
CA PHE A 102 4.48 11.22 -15.99
C PHE A 102 3.58 11.25 -17.23
N GLN A 103 2.60 12.15 -17.30
CA GLN A 103 1.73 12.30 -18.48
C GLN A 103 2.35 13.16 -19.58
N VAL A 104 3.14 14.18 -19.22
CA VAL A 104 3.62 15.22 -20.16
C VAL A 104 5.11 15.09 -20.48
N GLU A 105 5.97 15.00 -19.47
CA GLU A 105 7.43 15.10 -19.62
C GLU A 105 8.08 13.72 -19.89
N VAL A 106 7.62 12.67 -19.21
CA VAL A 106 8.10 11.29 -19.39
C VAL A 106 7.95 10.80 -20.83
N PRO A 107 6.79 10.95 -21.52
CA PRO A 107 6.68 10.55 -22.92
C PRO A 107 7.63 11.34 -23.81
N ARG A 108 7.85 12.64 -23.54
CA ARG A 108 8.81 13.46 -24.30
C ARG A 108 10.25 12.94 -24.15
N ARG A 109 10.66 12.59 -22.93
CA ARG A 109 12.00 12.02 -22.64
C ARG A 109 12.17 10.60 -23.19
N ALA A 110 11.11 9.79 -23.19
CA ALA A 110 11.15 8.42 -23.72
C ALA A 110 11.61 8.37 -25.19
N GLY A 111 11.30 9.41 -25.99
CA GLY A 111 11.73 9.49 -27.39
C GLY A 111 13.25 9.42 -27.59
N ILE A 112 14.04 9.89 -26.63
CA ILE A 112 15.51 9.84 -26.67
C ILE A 112 16.12 8.84 -25.68
N CYS A 113 15.31 8.19 -24.83
CA CYS A 113 15.79 7.26 -23.79
C CYS A 113 15.15 5.89 -23.97
N PRO A 114 15.85 4.92 -24.61
CA PRO A 114 15.30 3.59 -24.88
C PRO A 114 14.84 2.85 -23.62
N ILE A 115 15.52 3.03 -22.48
CA ILE A 115 15.15 2.38 -21.21
C ILE A 115 13.78 2.85 -20.73
N LEU A 116 13.52 4.17 -20.76
CA LEU A 116 12.25 4.74 -20.36
C LEU A 116 11.12 4.34 -21.33
N LEU A 117 11.40 4.32 -22.63
CA LEU A 117 10.42 3.90 -23.63
C LEU A 117 10.03 2.42 -23.48
N ASN A 118 11.00 1.53 -23.30
CA ASN A 118 10.74 0.12 -23.04
C ASN A 118 9.99 -0.09 -21.71
N ALA A 119 10.26 0.72 -20.67
CA ALA A 119 9.54 0.62 -19.40
C ALA A 119 8.06 0.99 -19.56
N ILE A 120 7.78 2.06 -20.32
CA ILE A 120 6.43 2.48 -20.71
C ILE A 120 5.70 1.36 -21.48
N PHE A 121 6.38 0.73 -22.45
CA PHE A 121 5.82 -0.37 -23.23
C PHE A 121 5.55 -1.61 -22.38
N ALA A 122 6.48 -2.01 -21.52
CA ALA A 122 6.35 -3.17 -20.64
C ALA A 122 5.14 -3.03 -19.70
N LEU A 123 5.06 -1.92 -18.95
CA LEU A 123 3.93 -1.63 -18.06
C LEU A 123 2.59 -1.60 -18.82
N SER A 124 2.55 -0.94 -19.98
CA SER A 124 1.32 -0.82 -20.78
C SER A 124 0.86 -2.17 -21.34
N ALA A 125 1.80 -2.97 -21.85
CA ALA A 125 1.52 -4.30 -22.38
C ALA A 125 1.00 -5.23 -21.27
N ARG A 126 1.62 -5.19 -20.07
CA ARG A 126 1.14 -5.97 -18.92
C ARG A 126 -0.28 -5.58 -18.54
N HIS A 127 -0.53 -4.29 -18.33
CA HIS A 127 -1.84 -3.81 -17.93
C HIS A 127 -2.92 -4.22 -18.95
N LEU A 128 -2.68 -3.99 -20.24
CA LEU A 128 -3.60 -4.38 -21.32
C LEU A 128 -3.82 -5.90 -21.41
N SER A 129 -2.82 -6.73 -21.05
CA SER A 129 -2.97 -8.19 -21.01
C SER A 129 -3.82 -8.70 -19.84
N HIS A 130 -3.95 -7.91 -18.76
CA HIS A 130 -4.81 -8.22 -17.62
C HIS A 130 -6.25 -7.72 -17.80
N ILE A 131 -6.45 -6.49 -18.27
CA ILE A 131 -7.79 -5.89 -18.43
C ILE A 131 -8.44 -6.15 -19.80
N GLY A 132 -7.81 -6.94 -20.66
CA GLY A 132 -8.22 -7.11 -22.05
C GLY A 132 -7.49 -8.24 -22.76
N ASN A 133 -7.52 -8.22 -24.10
CA ASN A 133 -6.90 -9.24 -24.94
C ASN A 133 -5.65 -8.66 -25.62
N TYR A 134 -4.51 -8.74 -24.93
CA TYR A 134 -3.19 -8.33 -25.42
C TYR A 134 -2.16 -9.44 -25.18
N ASP A 135 -1.07 -9.46 -25.95
CA ASP A 135 -0.02 -10.49 -25.83
C ASP A 135 0.62 -10.46 -24.42
N SER A 136 0.38 -11.52 -23.65
CA SER A 136 0.89 -11.68 -22.28
C SER A 136 2.42 -11.77 -22.20
N PHE A 137 3.09 -12.10 -23.31
CA PHE A 137 4.56 -12.15 -23.39
C PHE A 137 5.18 -10.83 -23.88
N ALA A 138 4.38 -9.87 -24.37
CA ALA A 138 4.91 -8.61 -24.87
C ALA A 138 5.57 -7.77 -23.76
N SER A 139 4.98 -7.76 -22.56
CA SER A 139 5.57 -7.10 -21.39
C SER A 139 6.99 -7.59 -21.11
N ASN A 140 7.18 -8.91 -21.03
CA ASN A 140 8.46 -9.54 -20.74
C ASN A 140 9.54 -9.11 -21.75
N ARG A 141 9.21 -9.06 -23.06
CA ARG A 141 10.18 -8.65 -24.09
C ARG A 141 10.71 -7.24 -23.85
N TYR A 142 9.83 -6.28 -23.58
CA TYR A 142 10.24 -4.90 -23.29
C TYR A 142 10.93 -4.76 -21.92
N HIS A 143 10.51 -5.53 -20.91
CA HIS A 143 11.16 -5.57 -19.60
C HIS A 143 12.61 -6.11 -19.69
N ASP A 144 12.83 -7.18 -20.46
CA ASP A 144 14.15 -7.74 -20.71
C ASP A 144 15.06 -6.72 -21.43
N GLU A 145 14.54 -5.96 -22.40
CA GLU A 145 15.29 -4.86 -23.03
C GLU A 145 15.64 -3.75 -22.01
N CYS A 146 14.75 -3.37 -21.09
CA CYS A 146 15.10 -2.44 -20.01
C CYS A 146 16.28 -2.96 -19.17
N LEU A 147 16.20 -4.21 -18.70
CA LEU A 147 17.19 -4.78 -17.77
C LEU A 147 18.58 -4.92 -18.40
N LYS A 148 18.68 -5.23 -19.70
CA LYS A 148 19.97 -5.31 -20.43
C LYS A 148 20.81 -4.04 -20.30
N TYR A 149 20.16 -2.87 -20.29
CA TYR A 149 20.86 -1.58 -20.17
C TYR A 149 20.86 -1.06 -18.73
N LEU A 150 19.76 -1.25 -17.98
CA LEU A 150 19.63 -0.75 -16.61
C LEU A 150 20.62 -1.42 -15.66
N ILE A 151 20.78 -2.76 -15.69
CA ILE A 151 21.65 -3.48 -14.73
C ILE A 151 23.11 -3.01 -14.79
N PRO A 152 23.78 -2.90 -15.97
CA PRO A 152 25.13 -2.33 -16.04
C PRO A 152 25.24 -0.89 -15.52
N MET A 153 24.19 -0.09 -15.71
CA MET A 153 24.17 1.34 -15.39
C MET A 153 23.99 1.62 -13.89
N LEU A 154 23.31 0.75 -13.16
CA LEU A 154 23.13 0.88 -11.70
C LEU A 154 24.44 0.78 -10.91
N ASN A 155 25.48 0.17 -11.49
CA ASN A 155 26.82 0.11 -10.91
C ASN A 155 27.64 1.40 -11.08
N ASN A 156 27.08 2.46 -11.70
CA ASN A 156 27.76 3.72 -11.96
C ASN A 156 27.03 4.91 -11.29
N THR A 157 27.72 5.60 -10.39
CA THR A 157 27.16 6.68 -9.57
C THR A 157 26.67 7.89 -10.37
N ALA A 158 27.28 8.19 -11.53
CA ALA A 158 26.81 9.28 -12.40
C ALA A 158 25.40 9.01 -12.95
N THR A 159 25.03 7.74 -13.07
CA THR A 159 23.80 7.25 -13.69
C THR A 159 22.63 7.20 -12.69
N ILE A 160 22.93 7.11 -11.39
CA ILE A 160 21.93 7.12 -10.31
C ILE A 160 21.31 8.52 -10.11
N SER A 161 22.05 9.58 -10.48
CA SER A 161 21.56 10.97 -10.44
C SER A 161 20.67 11.36 -11.64
N ASP A 162 20.43 10.46 -12.60
CA ASP A 162 19.59 10.73 -13.77
C ASP A 162 18.08 10.60 -13.47
N GLU A 163 17.30 11.66 -13.69
CA GLU A 163 15.85 11.67 -13.41
C GLU A 163 15.03 10.77 -14.36
N THR A 164 15.49 10.61 -15.59
CA THR A 164 14.82 9.80 -16.62
C THR A 164 14.90 8.33 -16.24
N LEU A 165 16.04 7.88 -15.69
CA LEU A 165 16.21 6.54 -15.14
C LEU A 165 15.48 6.35 -13.81
N PHE A 166 15.38 7.40 -12.98
CA PHE A 166 14.55 7.33 -11.78
C PHE A 166 13.07 7.11 -12.16
N ALA A 167 12.56 7.88 -13.14
CA ALA A 167 11.20 7.69 -13.66
C ALA A 167 11.00 6.31 -14.32
N ALA A 168 11.98 5.82 -15.08
CA ALA A 168 11.93 4.46 -15.65
C ALA A 168 11.87 3.39 -14.54
N THR A 169 12.65 3.56 -13.48
CA THR A 169 12.62 2.67 -12.30
C THR A 169 11.26 2.69 -11.62
N ILE A 170 10.64 3.86 -11.42
CA ILE A 170 9.29 3.98 -10.86
C ILE A 170 8.27 3.22 -11.73
N ILE A 171 8.33 3.35 -13.06
CA ILE A 171 7.44 2.64 -13.99
C ILE A 171 7.65 1.12 -13.92
N LEU A 172 8.90 0.66 -13.83
CA LEU A 172 9.23 -0.76 -13.65
C LEU A 172 8.73 -1.31 -12.29
N ARG A 173 8.79 -0.52 -11.21
CA ARG A 173 8.17 -0.89 -9.93
C ARG A 173 6.66 -1.05 -10.04
N VAL A 174 5.96 -0.17 -10.76
CA VAL A 174 4.50 -0.32 -10.96
C VAL A 174 4.18 -1.59 -11.77
N LEU A 175 5.03 -1.96 -12.73
CA LEU A 175 4.92 -3.23 -13.46
C LEU A 175 5.11 -4.43 -12.50
N GLU A 176 6.16 -4.41 -11.67
CA GLU A 176 6.39 -5.43 -10.64
C GLU A 176 5.19 -5.58 -9.70
N GLU A 177 4.56 -4.49 -9.25
CA GLU A 177 3.39 -4.56 -8.38
C GLU A 177 2.10 -5.07 -9.07
N ILE A 178 2.06 -5.16 -10.40
CA ILE A 178 1.01 -5.89 -11.16
C ILE A 178 1.39 -7.37 -11.30
N ASP A 179 2.68 -7.67 -11.38
CA ASP A 179 3.23 -9.00 -11.66
C ASP A 179 3.53 -9.89 -10.46
N LEU A 180 3.80 -9.31 -9.29
CA LEU A 180 4.27 -10.06 -8.13
C LEU A 180 3.13 -10.82 -7.43
N PRO A 181 3.38 -12.06 -6.95
CA PRO A 181 2.57 -12.67 -5.91
C PRO A 181 2.73 -11.88 -4.61
N ASP A 182 1.66 -11.71 -3.83
CA ASP A 182 1.69 -10.93 -2.58
C ASP A 182 2.74 -11.42 -1.56
N SER A 183 3.19 -12.67 -1.65
CA SER A 183 4.30 -13.22 -0.86
C SER A 183 5.65 -12.54 -1.18
N ASP A 184 5.96 -12.36 -2.47
CA ASP A 184 7.32 -12.09 -3.00
C ASP A 184 7.61 -10.62 -3.32
N LEU A 185 6.89 -9.70 -2.68
CA LEU A 185 6.99 -8.24 -2.87
C LEU A 185 8.38 -7.61 -2.54
N GLN A 186 9.41 -8.42 -2.27
CA GLN A 186 10.81 -8.03 -2.05
C GLN A 186 11.80 -8.61 -3.09
N GLY A 187 11.37 -9.52 -3.98
CA GLY A 187 12.29 -10.42 -4.71
C GLY A 187 13.36 -9.75 -5.58
N HIS A 188 13.00 -8.69 -6.32
CA HIS A 188 13.92 -8.00 -7.25
C HIS A 188 13.84 -6.48 -7.23
N MET A 189 12.98 -5.90 -6.38
CA MET A 189 12.60 -4.50 -6.47
C MET A 189 13.78 -3.58 -6.15
N LEU A 190 14.25 -2.85 -7.17
CA LEU A 190 15.31 -1.88 -7.00
C LEU A 190 14.84 -0.75 -6.08
N GLY A 191 15.40 -0.70 -4.87
CA GLY A 191 15.01 0.27 -3.86
C GLY A 191 15.21 1.70 -4.35
N ILE A 192 14.17 2.52 -4.32
CA ILE A 192 14.27 3.95 -4.68
C ILE A 192 15.27 4.71 -3.78
N GLN A 193 15.61 4.15 -2.62
CA GLN A 193 16.74 4.54 -1.78
C GLN A 193 18.04 4.76 -2.57
N VAL A 194 18.29 3.98 -3.63
CA VAL A 194 19.47 4.13 -4.50
C VAL A 194 19.47 5.53 -5.14
N PHE A 195 18.34 5.93 -5.74
CA PHE A 195 18.17 7.25 -6.36
C PHE A 195 18.04 8.39 -5.34
N VAL A 196 17.40 8.14 -4.20
CA VAL A 196 17.13 9.14 -3.15
C VAL A 196 18.37 9.41 -2.27
N GLY A 197 19.21 8.39 -2.04
CA GLY A 197 20.43 8.51 -1.22
C GLY A 197 21.63 9.08 -1.97
N ALA A 198 21.66 8.99 -3.30
CA ALA A 198 22.77 9.49 -4.13
C ALA A 198 22.66 10.98 -4.51
N ARG A 199 21.55 11.64 -4.16
CA ARG A 199 21.23 13.01 -4.60
C ARG A 199 21.28 14.02 -3.46
N ASP A 200 21.66 15.24 -3.80
CA ASP A 200 21.49 16.40 -2.93
C ASP A 200 19.97 16.66 -2.73
N PRO A 201 19.45 16.78 -1.50
CA PRO A 201 18.05 17.14 -1.23
C PRO A 201 17.59 18.44 -1.90
N TYR A 202 18.50 19.37 -2.19
CA TYR A 202 18.18 20.59 -2.96
C TYR A 202 18.07 20.34 -4.47
N ALA A 203 18.72 19.30 -5.00
CA ALA A 203 18.66 18.91 -6.41
C ALA A 203 17.45 18.03 -6.76
N ILE A 204 16.67 17.59 -5.76
CA ILE A 204 15.40 16.86 -6.00
C ILE A 204 14.19 17.81 -6.05
N ARG A 205 14.29 19.04 -5.53
CA ARG A 205 13.15 20.01 -5.56
C ARG A 205 12.84 20.47 -6.98
N GLY A 206 11.59 20.32 -7.38
CA GLY A 206 11.08 20.64 -8.70
C GLY A 206 11.46 19.62 -9.76
N GLY A 207 10.60 19.47 -10.77
CA GLY A 207 10.85 18.61 -11.92
C GLY A 207 10.52 17.13 -11.70
N LEU A 208 11.01 16.30 -12.63
CA LEU A 208 10.69 14.88 -12.71
C LEU A 208 11.20 14.09 -11.49
N SER A 209 12.31 14.51 -10.89
CA SER A 209 12.86 13.87 -9.70
C SER A 209 11.92 13.96 -8.49
N GLU A 210 11.26 15.10 -8.31
CA GLU A 210 10.29 15.28 -7.21
C GLU A 210 9.03 14.43 -7.44
N ALA A 211 8.51 14.44 -8.68
CA ALA A 211 7.36 13.61 -9.06
C ALA A 211 7.65 12.12 -8.83
N ALA A 212 8.82 11.64 -9.27
CA ALA A 212 9.27 10.26 -9.06
C ALA A 212 9.46 9.91 -7.57
N PHE A 213 9.98 10.83 -6.76
CA PHE A 213 10.07 10.66 -5.29
C PHE A 213 8.68 10.47 -4.67
N TRP A 214 7.72 11.34 -4.98
CA TRP A 214 6.37 11.26 -4.39
C TRP A 214 5.61 9.99 -4.80
N VAL A 215 5.81 9.50 -6.03
CA VAL A 215 5.29 8.19 -6.44
C VAL A 215 5.97 7.07 -5.66
N GLY A 216 7.29 7.06 -5.60
CA GLY A 216 8.06 6.05 -4.89
C GLY A 216 7.73 5.99 -3.39
N LEU A 217 7.47 7.13 -2.75
CA LEU A 217 6.99 7.17 -1.37
C LEU A 217 5.64 6.48 -1.20
N ARG A 218 4.69 6.71 -2.10
CA ARG A 218 3.39 5.99 -2.09
C ARG A 218 3.55 4.48 -2.30
N GLN A 219 4.49 4.06 -3.14
CA GLN A 219 4.82 2.63 -3.34
C GLN A 219 5.42 2.00 -2.07
N GLU A 220 6.39 2.65 -1.43
CA GLU A 220 6.97 2.17 -0.17
C GLU A 220 5.94 2.16 0.98
N ILE A 221 5.03 3.14 1.03
CA ILE A 221 3.90 3.17 1.96
C ILE A 221 2.98 1.95 1.70
N TYR A 222 2.62 1.66 0.45
CA TYR A 222 1.83 0.47 0.11
C TYR A 222 2.48 -0.83 0.62
N VAL A 223 3.77 -1.01 0.33
CA VAL A 223 4.54 -2.18 0.79
C VAL A 223 4.59 -2.24 2.33
N ALA A 224 4.88 -1.12 2.99
CA ALA A 224 4.96 -1.00 4.45
C ALA A 224 3.62 -1.33 5.13
N THR A 225 2.50 -0.84 4.58
CA THR A 225 1.14 -1.15 5.04
C THR A 225 0.82 -2.63 4.90
N VAL A 226 0.96 -3.20 3.70
CA VAL A 226 0.59 -4.60 3.41
C VAL A 226 1.48 -5.59 4.17
N LYS A 227 2.76 -5.26 4.35
CA LYS A 227 3.72 -6.11 5.10
C LYS A 227 3.80 -5.80 6.60
N GLN A 228 3.06 -4.80 7.09
CA GLN A 228 3.08 -4.34 8.49
C GLN A 228 4.50 -4.03 9.01
N LYS A 229 5.24 -3.21 8.23
CA LYS A 229 6.63 -2.81 8.49
C LYS A 229 6.76 -1.29 8.47
N SER A 230 7.88 -0.76 8.96
CA SER A 230 8.25 0.64 8.77
C SER A 230 8.56 0.96 7.29
N VAL A 231 8.36 2.22 6.90
CA VAL A 231 8.74 2.76 5.59
C VAL A 231 10.26 2.89 5.53
N LYS A 232 10.87 2.34 4.47
CA LYS A 232 12.34 2.24 4.36
C LYS A 232 13.02 3.53 3.88
N ILE A 233 12.27 4.53 3.41
CA ILE A 233 12.82 5.80 2.91
C ILE A 233 13.21 6.68 4.09
N ASN A 234 14.35 7.37 4.01
CA ASN A 234 14.68 8.44 4.94
C ASN A 234 13.81 9.69 4.65
N LEU A 235 12.87 9.99 5.54
CA LEU A 235 11.93 11.12 5.45
C LEU A 235 12.46 12.43 6.08
N ASP A 236 13.72 12.46 6.54
CA ASP A 236 14.37 13.65 7.09
C ASP A 236 15.06 14.49 6.00
N GLN A 237 15.09 13.97 4.77
CA GLN A 237 15.51 14.74 3.60
C GLN A 237 14.55 15.92 3.34
N CYS A 238 15.10 17.06 2.93
CA CYS A 238 14.43 18.36 2.99
C CYS A 238 13.19 18.55 2.08
N LEU A 239 12.78 17.54 1.32
CA LEU A 239 11.57 17.52 0.47
C LEU A 239 10.28 17.47 1.29
N VAL A 240 10.35 16.89 2.48
CA VAL A 240 9.17 16.54 3.27
C VAL A 240 8.73 17.71 4.15
N ASP A 241 7.65 18.38 3.76
CA ASP A 241 6.97 19.38 4.59
C ASP A 241 6.05 18.70 5.62
N ARG A 242 6.20 19.10 6.89
CA ARG A 242 5.38 18.67 8.04
C ARG A 242 4.70 19.85 8.75
N SER A 243 4.63 21.00 8.10
CA SER A 243 3.87 22.15 8.62
C SER A 243 2.35 21.95 8.43
N VAL A 244 1.57 22.88 8.98
CA VAL A 244 0.13 23.04 8.72
C VAL A 244 -0.18 24.45 8.17
N GLU A 245 0.85 25.15 7.69
CA GLU A 245 0.73 26.49 7.13
C GLU A 245 -0.01 26.48 5.79
N PRO A 246 -0.69 27.58 5.38
CA PRO A 246 -1.35 27.66 4.08
C PRO A 246 -0.42 27.31 2.92
N ALA A 247 -0.87 26.41 2.06
CA ALA A 247 -0.11 25.79 0.97
C ALA A 247 -1.09 25.30 -0.11
N SER A 248 -0.58 24.81 -1.24
CA SER A 248 -1.40 24.24 -2.31
C SER A 248 -2.06 22.92 -1.92
N ASP A 249 -3.13 22.54 -2.61
CA ASP A 249 -3.83 21.27 -2.39
C ASP A 249 -2.91 20.05 -2.59
N PHE A 250 -1.92 20.16 -3.49
CA PHE A 250 -0.91 19.13 -3.73
C PHE A 250 0.01 18.94 -2.53
N GLU A 251 0.46 20.04 -1.91
CA GLU A 251 1.27 20.02 -0.68
C GLU A 251 0.45 19.49 0.51
N TRP A 252 -0.81 19.91 0.66
CA TRP A 252 -1.72 19.39 1.69
C TRP A 252 -1.97 17.87 1.57
N ALA A 253 -2.07 17.36 0.34
CA ALA A 253 -2.16 15.92 0.09
C ALA A 253 -0.85 15.19 0.42
N ASN A 254 0.30 15.73 0.00
CA ASN A 254 1.62 15.16 0.31
C ASN A 254 1.90 15.16 1.82
N ARG A 255 1.50 16.19 2.57
CA ARG A 255 1.55 16.22 4.05
C ARG A 255 0.79 15.06 4.69
N ALA A 256 -0.39 14.70 4.17
CA ALA A 256 -1.14 13.55 4.67
C ALA A 256 -0.47 12.20 4.34
N VAL A 257 0.12 12.07 3.14
CA VAL A 257 0.91 10.90 2.74
C VAL A 257 2.13 10.72 3.66
N VAL A 258 2.85 11.81 3.95
CA VAL A 258 3.98 11.85 4.88
C VAL A 258 3.55 11.49 6.30
N HIS A 259 2.47 12.10 6.79
CA HIS A 259 1.94 11.82 8.11
C HIS A 259 1.60 10.33 8.28
N TYR A 260 1.02 9.69 7.25
CA TYR A 260 0.78 8.26 7.30
C TYR A 260 2.06 7.43 7.34
N ALA A 261 3.12 7.83 6.63
CA ALA A 261 4.44 7.19 6.73
C ALA A 261 5.06 7.34 8.13
N ASP A 262 4.94 8.52 8.76
CA ASP A 262 5.38 8.75 10.14
C ASP A 262 4.57 7.90 11.14
N VAL A 263 3.27 7.69 10.91
CA VAL A 263 2.41 6.79 11.70
C VAL A 263 2.82 5.32 11.52
N LEU A 264 3.06 4.86 10.28
CA LEU A 264 3.60 3.52 10.00
C LEU A 264 4.92 3.28 10.74
N ASN A 265 5.83 4.25 10.70
CA ASN A 265 7.12 4.19 11.40
C ASN A 265 6.97 4.15 12.92
N CYS A 266 5.95 4.82 13.48
CA CYS A 266 5.65 4.75 14.91
C CYS A 266 5.00 3.41 15.33
N CYS A 267 4.12 2.84 14.49
CA CYS A 267 3.39 1.60 14.80
C CYS A 267 4.22 0.34 14.60
N PHE A 268 5.05 0.31 13.55
CA PHE A 268 5.83 -0.86 13.12
C PHE A 268 7.36 -0.65 13.22
N GLY A 269 7.80 0.42 13.89
CA GLY A 269 9.21 0.69 14.17
C GLY A 269 9.78 -0.20 15.29
N PRO A 270 11.11 -0.36 15.36
CA PRO A 270 11.76 -1.28 16.30
C PRO A 270 11.61 -0.87 17.78
N GLU A 271 11.34 0.40 18.05
CA GLU A 271 11.14 0.93 19.42
C GLU A 271 9.69 0.75 19.92
N GLY A 272 8.76 0.35 19.03
CA GLY A 272 7.33 0.30 19.31
C GLY A 272 6.69 1.68 19.54
N VAL A 273 5.44 1.68 19.99
CA VAL A 273 4.61 2.89 20.12
C VAL A 273 4.93 3.64 21.41
N ALA A 274 5.88 4.57 21.33
CA ALA A 274 6.16 5.52 22.40
C ALA A 274 4.98 6.50 22.59
N PHE A 275 4.47 6.61 23.83
CA PHE A 275 3.30 7.45 24.16
C PHE A 275 3.45 8.91 23.69
N SER A 276 4.63 9.51 23.88
CA SER A 276 4.91 10.88 23.44
C SER A 276 4.82 11.04 21.92
N LYS A 277 5.37 10.10 21.14
CA LYS A 277 5.33 10.15 19.68
C LYS A 277 3.92 9.88 19.14
N TRP A 278 3.19 8.96 19.75
CA TRP A 278 1.77 8.74 19.42
C TRP A 278 0.94 10.01 19.66
N VAL A 279 1.15 10.72 20.78
CA VAL A 279 0.46 11.99 21.06
C VAL A 279 0.82 13.06 20.04
N GLU A 280 2.11 13.24 19.73
CA GLU A 280 2.58 14.18 18.70
C GLU A 280 1.90 13.93 17.34
N LEU A 281 1.81 12.66 16.92
CA LEU A 281 1.15 12.26 15.67
C LEU A 281 -0.37 12.44 15.72
N LYS A 282 -1.01 12.15 16.86
CA LYS A 282 -2.45 12.36 17.04
C LYS A 282 -2.81 13.85 17.00
N ASP A 283 -2.03 14.70 17.67
CA ASP A 283 -2.16 16.16 17.66
C ASP A 283 -1.94 16.73 16.25
N TYR A 284 -0.98 16.17 15.47
CA TYR A 284 -0.80 16.56 14.06
C TYR A 284 -2.01 16.16 13.21
N SER A 285 -2.52 14.94 13.40
CA SER A 285 -3.69 14.44 12.69
C SER A 285 -4.90 15.36 12.88
N GLU A 286 -5.18 15.76 14.12
CA GLU A 286 -6.28 16.67 14.45
C GLU A 286 -6.08 18.05 13.80
N LYS A 287 -4.87 18.64 13.90
CA LYS A 287 -4.54 19.92 13.24
C LYS A 287 -4.65 19.86 11.71
N TRP A 288 -4.23 18.76 11.08
CA TRP A 288 -4.36 18.62 9.62
C TRP A 288 -5.84 18.63 9.21
N GLN A 289 -6.70 17.92 9.94
CA GLN A 289 -8.14 17.86 9.66
C GLN A 289 -8.85 19.21 9.89
N GLU A 290 -8.40 20.00 10.88
CA GLU A 290 -8.92 21.36 11.16
C GLU A 290 -8.44 22.40 10.14
N MET A 291 -7.17 22.33 9.71
CA MET A 291 -6.49 23.38 8.93
C MET A 291 -6.50 23.13 7.42
N LYS A 292 -6.87 21.93 6.95
CA LYS A 292 -6.90 21.62 5.51
C LYS A 292 -7.81 22.59 4.74
N PRO A 293 -7.47 22.97 3.50
CA PRO A 293 -8.27 23.92 2.72
C PRO A 293 -9.67 23.39 2.43
N SER A 294 -10.64 24.30 2.26
CA SER A 294 -12.03 23.95 1.95
C SER A 294 -12.24 23.25 0.61
N SER A 295 -11.23 23.25 -0.28
CA SER A 295 -11.15 22.41 -1.48
C SER A 295 -11.21 20.90 -1.19
N PHE A 296 -10.77 20.46 0.00
CA PHE A 296 -10.88 19.08 0.49
C PHE A 296 -12.29 18.73 0.99
N THR A 297 -13.30 19.56 0.73
CA THR A 297 -14.71 19.24 0.99
C THR A 297 -15.28 18.46 -0.21
N PRO A 298 -15.92 17.30 -0.01
CA PRO A 298 -16.58 16.57 -1.09
C PRO A 298 -17.59 17.44 -1.85
N ILE A 299 -17.63 17.33 -3.18
CA ILE A 299 -18.65 18.01 -4.01
C ILE A 299 -20.04 17.37 -3.86
N PHE A 300 -20.07 16.11 -3.40
CA PHE A 300 -21.28 15.39 -3.03
C PHE A 300 -20.95 14.45 -1.87
N TYR A 301 -21.88 14.36 -0.91
CA TYR A 301 -21.82 13.43 0.21
C TYR A 301 -23.21 12.87 0.48
N ARG A 302 -23.30 11.56 0.66
CA ARG A 302 -24.51 10.87 1.08
C ARG A 302 -24.17 9.68 1.95
N GLU A 303 -24.84 9.57 3.09
CA GLU A 303 -24.68 8.46 4.03
C GLU A 303 -24.96 7.08 3.41
N ALA A 304 -24.32 6.07 4.00
CA ALA A 304 -24.58 4.67 3.74
C ALA A 304 -26.05 4.31 4.02
N ASN A 305 -26.61 3.35 3.29
CA ASN A 305 -28.02 2.98 3.41
C ASN A 305 -28.18 1.46 3.57
N ALA A 306 -28.22 1.01 4.83
CA ALA A 306 -28.38 -0.39 5.19
C ALA A 306 -29.67 -1.01 4.61
N GLN A 307 -30.76 -0.26 4.50
CA GLN A 307 -32.03 -0.75 3.94
C GLN A 307 -31.93 -1.07 2.44
N LYS A 308 -31.03 -0.38 1.71
CA LYS A 308 -30.71 -0.63 0.30
C LYS A 308 -29.51 -1.57 0.09
N ARG A 309 -28.91 -2.09 1.17
CA ARG A 309 -27.62 -2.85 1.16
C ARG A 309 -26.42 -2.03 0.66
N GLU A 310 -26.45 -0.72 0.87
CA GLU A 310 -25.33 0.18 0.58
C GLU A 310 -24.46 0.31 1.83
N ALA A 311 -23.37 -0.48 1.91
CA ALA A 311 -22.50 -0.55 3.09
C ALA A 311 -21.56 0.66 3.28
N PHE A 312 -21.37 1.48 2.24
CA PHE A 312 -20.43 2.60 2.23
C PHE A 312 -21.13 3.93 1.91
N PRO A 313 -20.67 5.06 2.48
CA PRO A 313 -21.13 6.37 2.06
C PRO A 313 -20.70 6.66 0.61
N GLU A 314 -21.48 7.49 -0.05
CA GLU A 314 -21.19 7.99 -1.39
C GLU A 314 -20.53 9.36 -1.28
N VAL A 315 -19.24 9.43 -1.63
CA VAL A 315 -18.38 10.60 -1.43
C VAL A 315 -17.67 10.93 -2.74
N TRP A 316 -17.95 12.10 -3.31
CA TRP A 316 -17.36 12.53 -4.59
C TRP A 316 -16.39 13.69 -4.37
N TYR A 317 -15.21 13.60 -4.97
CA TYR A 317 -14.20 14.65 -5.00
C TYR A 317 -13.99 15.17 -6.41
N SER A 318 -13.54 16.43 -6.52
CA SER A 318 -13.23 17.08 -7.79
C SER A 318 -11.79 16.86 -8.26
N HIS A 319 -10.87 16.47 -7.37
CA HIS A 319 -9.45 16.33 -7.71
C HIS A 319 -8.76 15.11 -7.05
N ALA A 320 -7.77 14.55 -7.74
CA ALA A 320 -7.08 13.32 -7.34
C ALA A 320 -6.25 13.50 -6.05
N CYS A 321 -5.60 14.66 -5.88
CA CYS A 321 -4.85 14.96 -4.66
C CYS A 321 -5.75 15.00 -3.41
N HIS A 322 -7.01 15.47 -3.52
CA HIS A 322 -7.94 15.48 -2.39
C HIS A 322 -8.29 14.07 -1.93
N ILE A 323 -8.61 13.18 -2.89
CA ILE A 323 -8.88 11.75 -2.67
C ILE A 323 -7.72 11.12 -1.90
N ILE A 324 -6.52 11.25 -2.45
CA ILE A 324 -5.32 10.61 -1.92
C ILE A 324 -4.93 11.18 -0.55
N GLY A 325 -5.00 12.50 -0.38
CA GLY A 325 -4.74 13.16 0.89
C GLY A 325 -5.69 12.70 1.99
N VAL A 326 -7.01 12.72 1.75
CA VAL A 326 -8.01 12.28 2.73
C VAL A 326 -7.87 10.79 3.05
N GLN A 327 -7.61 9.94 2.05
CA GLN A 327 -7.49 8.50 2.30
C GLN A 327 -6.20 8.15 3.07
N HIS A 328 -5.05 8.75 2.75
CA HIS A 328 -3.83 8.51 3.53
C HIS A 328 -3.98 9.04 4.96
N HIS A 329 -4.62 10.20 5.14
CA HIS A 329 -4.96 10.73 6.46
C HIS A 329 -5.81 9.74 7.27
N LYS A 330 -6.86 9.17 6.68
CA LYS A 330 -7.73 8.16 7.32
C LYS A 330 -7.02 6.85 7.65
N LEU A 331 -6.13 6.36 6.78
CA LEU A 331 -5.30 5.20 7.12
C LEU A 331 -4.41 5.48 8.34
N GLY A 332 -3.92 6.72 8.48
CA GLY A 332 -3.23 7.19 9.69
C GLY A 332 -4.12 7.20 10.92
N GLN A 333 -5.36 7.70 10.80
CA GLN A 333 -6.35 7.68 11.89
C GLN A 333 -6.70 6.25 12.34
N ILE A 334 -6.87 5.32 11.40
CA ILE A 334 -7.11 3.88 11.68
C ILE A 334 -5.93 3.28 12.45
N LEU A 335 -4.68 3.46 11.99
CA LEU A 335 -3.52 2.94 12.73
C LEU A 335 -3.36 3.60 14.10
N LEU A 336 -3.53 4.91 14.22
CA LEU A 336 -3.47 5.61 15.52
C LEU A 336 -4.54 5.09 16.49
N ALA A 337 -5.73 4.72 16.01
CA ALA A 337 -6.78 4.10 16.83
C ALA A 337 -6.41 2.67 17.25
N ILE A 338 -5.96 1.82 16.31
CA ILE A 338 -5.54 0.42 16.59
C ILE A 338 -4.41 0.38 17.63
N PHE A 339 -3.48 1.33 17.55
CA PHE A 339 -2.28 1.40 18.38
C PHE A 339 -2.40 2.39 19.56
N ASP A 340 -3.61 2.83 19.95
CA ASP A 340 -3.79 3.84 21.01
C ASP A 340 -3.30 3.34 22.39
N PRO A 341 -2.20 3.92 22.94
CA PRO A 341 -1.65 3.52 24.23
C PRO A 341 -2.52 3.97 25.43
N LYS A 342 -3.57 4.78 25.22
CA LYS A 342 -4.53 5.22 26.24
C LYS A 342 -5.59 4.17 26.56
N ILE A 343 -5.80 3.16 25.69
CA ILE A 343 -6.83 2.13 25.90
C ILE A 343 -6.48 1.31 27.16
N PRO A 344 -7.38 1.24 28.18
CA PRO A 344 -7.10 0.53 29.42
C PRO A 344 -6.88 -0.97 29.18
N ARG A 345 -5.73 -1.50 29.63
CA ARG A 345 -5.40 -2.94 29.50
C ARG A 345 -6.31 -3.86 30.33
N VAL A 346 -6.88 -3.34 31.44
CA VAL A 346 -7.74 -4.07 32.38
C VAL A 346 -8.83 -3.16 32.96
N GLY A 347 -9.87 -3.77 33.56
CA GLY A 347 -10.96 -3.07 34.24
C GLY A 347 -12.18 -2.78 33.36
N GLY A 348 -13.29 -2.37 33.98
CA GLY A 348 -14.59 -2.23 33.32
C GLY A 348 -14.60 -1.25 32.12
N SER A 349 -13.82 -0.17 32.21
CA SER A 349 -13.70 0.84 31.15
C SER A 349 -13.06 0.31 29.86
N ARG A 350 -12.31 -0.81 29.90
CA ARG A 350 -11.70 -1.42 28.71
C ARG A 350 -12.75 -1.78 27.66
N SER A 351 -13.87 -2.39 28.06
CA SER A 351 -14.89 -2.85 27.11
C SER A 351 -15.49 -1.68 26.32
N THR A 352 -15.75 -0.56 26.98
CA THR A 352 -16.26 0.67 26.35
C THR A 352 -15.22 1.30 25.43
N ALA A 353 -13.95 1.40 25.87
CA ALA A 353 -12.87 1.96 25.07
C ALA A 353 -12.62 1.16 23.78
N VAL A 354 -12.55 -0.18 23.89
CA VAL A 354 -12.39 -1.07 22.73
C VAL A 354 -13.58 -0.92 21.77
N LYS A 355 -14.83 -0.91 22.25
CA LYS A 355 -16.00 -0.71 21.38
C LYS A 355 -15.95 0.62 20.62
N SER A 356 -15.61 1.72 21.29
CA SER A 356 -15.46 3.03 20.66
C SER A 356 -14.35 3.04 19.59
N MET A 357 -13.26 2.31 19.82
CA MET A 357 -12.17 2.14 18.86
C MET A 357 -12.63 1.32 17.64
N GLU A 358 -13.32 0.18 17.84
CA GLU A 358 -13.87 -0.63 16.73
C GLU A 358 -14.89 0.17 15.91
N GLU A 359 -15.77 0.93 16.56
CA GLU A 359 -16.75 1.78 15.89
C GLU A 359 -16.07 2.85 15.02
N GLN A 360 -15.03 3.52 15.54
CA GLN A 360 -14.23 4.48 14.76
C GLN A 360 -13.55 3.81 13.55
N ILE A 361 -12.81 2.71 13.76
CA ILE A 361 -12.11 1.98 12.69
C ILE A 361 -13.09 1.55 11.58
N LYS A 362 -14.26 1.02 11.98
CA LYS A 362 -15.32 0.61 11.04
C LYS A 362 -15.98 1.79 10.32
N GLN A 363 -16.01 2.98 10.91
CA GLN A 363 -16.48 4.19 10.25
C GLN A 363 -15.44 4.71 9.24
N ASP A 364 -14.18 4.83 9.65
CA ASP A 364 -13.09 5.30 8.79
C ASP A 364 -12.86 4.35 7.60
N LEU A 365 -12.91 3.03 7.79
CA LEU A 365 -12.80 2.08 6.67
C LEU A 365 -13.98 2.18 5.70
N ARG A 366 -15.21 2.38 6.19
CA ARG A 366 -16.37 2.57 5.29
C ARG A 366 -16.19 3.82 4.43
N GLU A 367 -15.72 4.91 5.02
CA GLU A 367 -15.48 6.15 4.26
C GLU A 367 -14.31 5.98 3.26
N LEU A 368 -13.22 5.29 3.64
CA LEU A 368 -12.14 4.92 2.70
C LEU A 368 -12.66 4.16 1.48
N CYS A 369 -13.51 3.15 1.71
CA CYS A 369 -14.10 2.32 0.65
C CYS A 369 -15.09 3.12 -0.21
N GLY A 370 -15.90 4.00 0.41
CA GLY A 370 -16.77 4.94 -0.29
C GLY A 370 -15.98 5.85 -1.24
N ILE A 371 -14.92 6.50 -0.73
CA ILE A 371 -14.07 7.36 -1.54
C ILE A 371 -13.45 6.58 -2.71
N GLY A 372 -12.95 5.36 -2.49
CA GLY A 372 -12.40 4.53 -3.57
C GLY A 372 -13.44 4.12 -4.63
N LEU A 373 -14.63 3.67 -4.21
CA LEU A 373 -15.67 3.16 -5.11
C LEU A 373 -16.37 4.22 -5.95
N TYR A 374 -16.50 5.44 -5.44
CA TYR A 374 -17.25 6.51 -6.11
C TYR A 374 -16.35 7.51 -6.87
N ASN A 375 -15.02 7.40 -6.77
CA ASN A 375 -14.07 8.22 -7.54
C ASN A 375 -13.21 7.41 -8.54
N ARG A 376 -13.82 6.41 -9.20
CA ARG A 376 -13.16 5.42 -10.08
C ARG A 376 -12.34 5.99 -11.24
N TRP A 377 -12.55 7.26 -11.59
CA TRP A 377 -11.74 7.99 -12.57
C TRP A 377 -10.29 8.22 -12.09
N THR A 378 -10.02 8.07 -10.79
CA THR A 378 -8.69 7.95 -10.17
C THR A 378 -8.54 6.56 -9.55
N PRO A 379 -8.06 5.54 -10.29
CA PRO A 379 -7.89 4.17 -9.77
C PRO A 379 -7.07 4.05 -8.47
N PRO A 380 -6.01 4.86 -8.21
CA PRO A 380 -5.33 4.84 -6.92
C PRO A 380 -6.23 5.04 -5.69
N GLY A 381 -7.40 5.66 -5.84
CA GLY A 381 -8.37 5.76 -4.76
C GLY A 381 -8.92 4.40 -4.29
N ILE A 382 -9.16 3.44 -5.20
CA ILE A 382 -9.60 2.10 -4.81
C ILE A 382 -8.44 1.22 -4.33
N PHE A 383 -7.20 1.53 -4.75
CA PHE A 383 -5.99 0.88 -4.23
C PHE A 383 -5.77 1.25 -2.75
N THR A 384 -5.86 2.54 -2.40
CA THR A 384 -5.75 3.00 -1.01
C THR A 384 -6.92 2.52 -0.14
N ALA A 385 -8.13 2.34 -0.70
CA ALA A 385 -9.21 1.65 0.01
C ALA A 385 -8.84 0.18 0.32
N SER A 386 -8.29 -0.54 -0.66
CA SER A 386 -7.88 -1.95 -0.52
C SER A 386 -6.79 -2.14 0.55
N MET A 387 -5.87 -1.18 0.69
CA MET A 387 -4.91 -1.13 1.82
C MET A 387 -5.63 -1.10 3.17
N GLY A 388 -6.67 -0.27 3.33
CA GLY A 388 -7.46 -0.21 4.56
C GLY A 388 -8.14 -1.55 4.89
N ILE A 389 -8.66 -2.23 3.87
CA ILE A 389 -9.29 -3.55 4.02
C ILE A 389 -8.26 -4.58 4.52
N ALA A 390 -7.03 -4.57 3.98
CA ALA A 390 -5.95 -5.46 4.43
C ALA A 390 -5.52 -5.22 5.90
N ILE A 391 -5.65 -3.99 6.42
CA ILE A 391 -5.31 -3.65 7.82
C ILE A 391 -6.41 -4.07 8.80
N CYS A 392 -7.69 -3.85 8.44
CA CYS A 392 -8.79 -3.83 9.41
C CYS A 392 -10.16 -4.31 8.90
N GLY A 393 -10.23 -4.91 7.71
CA GLY A 393 -11.46 -5.48 7.16
C GLY A 393 -11.91 -6.77 7.87
N ASP A 394 -10.97 -7.47 8.50
CA ASP A 394 -11.19 -8.65 9.36
C ASP A 394 -12.20 -8.36 10.48
N ARG A 395 -12.20 -7.13 11.00
CA ARG A 395 -13.06 -6.69 12.11
C ARG A 395 -14.55 -6.65 11.77
N PHE A 396 -14.96 -6.78 10.51
CA PHE A 396 -16.35 -6.64 10.09
C PHE A 396 -17.14 -7.95 10.28
N ASP A 397 -18.18 -7.91 11.10
CA ASP A 397 -18.98 -9.09 11.51
C ASP A 397 -20.26 -9.27 10.67
N ILE A 398 -20.68 -8.23 9.93
CA ILE A 398 -21.95 -8.22 9.19
C ILE A 398 -21.71 -8.68 7.76
N ARG A 399 -22.36 -9.78 7.36
CA ARG A 399 -22.20 -10.42 6.04
C ARG A 399 -22.34 -9.46 4.86
N SER A 400 -23.27 -8.50 4.89
CA SER A 400 -23.44 -7.51 3.82
C SER A 400 -22.25 -6.57 3.67
N ASP A 401 -21.60 -6.23 4.78
CA ASP A 401 -20.46 -5.32 4.80
C ASP A 401 -19.20 -6.07 4.35
N GLN A 402 -19.03 -7.32 4.82
CA GLN A 402 -18.01 -8.24 4.35
C GLN A 402 -18.09 -8.46 2.82
N GLU A 403 -19.30 -8.70 2.29
CA GLU A 403 -19.54 -8.83 0.84
C GLU A 403 -19.21 -7.54 0.08
N ALA A 404 -19.52 -6.37 0.64
CA ALA A 404 -19.18 -5.09 0.04
C ALA A 404 -17.65 -4.81 0.08
N LEU A 405 -16.96 -5.16 1.15
CA LEU A 405 -15.49 -5.08 1.25
C LEU A 405 -14.82 -6.02 0.24
N LEU A 406 -15.35 -7.24 0.06
CA LEU A 406 -14.86 -8.16 -0.96
C LEU A 406 -15.10 -7.63 -2.38
N ASP A 407 -16.24 -7.00 -2.66
CA ASP A 407 -16.52 -6.35 -3.95
C ASP A 407 -15.53 -5.22 -4.28
N VAL A 408 -15.06 -4.46 -3.27
CA VAL A 408 -13.95 -3.48 -3.47
C VAL A 408 -12.69 -4.19 -3.98
N LEU A 409 -12.25 -5.26 -3.30
CA LEU A 409 -11.05 -6.00 -3.66
C LEU A 409 -11.16 -6.64 -5.05
N VAL A 410 -12.30 -7.25 -5.35
CA VAL A 410 -12.58 -7.91 -6.64
C VAL A 410 -12.63 -6.90 -7.79
N ARG A 411 -13.19 -5.71 -7.60
CA ARG A 411 -13.14 -4.62 -8.59
C ARG A 411 -11.72 -4.13 -8.82
N THR A 412 -10.95 -3.92 -7.74
CA THR A 412 -9.54 -3.50 -7.82
C THR A 412 -8.71 -4.45 -8.70
N GLU A 413 -8.94 -5.75 -8.59
CA GLU A 413 -8.24 -6.76 -9.40
C GLU A 413 -8.71 -6.79 -10.86
N ASN A 414 -10.02 -6.83 -11.11
CA ASN A 414 -10.58 -6.92 -12.46
C ASN A 414 -10.43 -5.63 -13.28
N ASP A 415 -10.70 -4.47 -12.70
CA ASP A 415 -10.79 -3.20 -13.43
C ASP A 415 -9.40 -2.56 -13.66
N HIS A 416 -8.39 -2.93 -12.85
CA HIS A 416 -7.11 -2.21 -12.76
C HIS A 416 -5.86 -3.12 -12.65
N ALA A 417 -6.00 -4.43 -12.84
CA ALA A 417 -4.89 -5.40 -12.77
C ALA A 417 -4.12 -5.43 -11.42
N ARG A 418 -4.71 -4.92 -10.34
CA ARG A 418 -4.09 -4.91 -9.01
C ARG A 418 -4.50 -6.15 -8.24
N ARG A 419 -3.59 -7.11 -8.12
CA ARG A 419 -3.85 -8.36 -7.39
C ARG A 419 -4.27 -8.04 -5.95
N THR A 420 -5.43 -8.58 -5.56
CA THR A 420 -5.95 -8.53 -4.20
C THR A 420 -6.26 -9.92 -3.67
N THR A 421 -6.10 -10.97 -4.49
CA THR A 421 -6.41 -12.37 -4.16
C THR A 421 -5.92 -12.82 -2.78
N ALA A 422 -4.71 -12.47 -2.33
CA ALA A 422 -4.26 -12.85 -0.98
C ALA A 422 -5.08 -12.15 0.11
N VAL A 423 -5.34 -10.84 -0.02
CA VAL A 423 -6.22 -10.08 0.88
C VAL A 423 -7.64 -10.62 0.85
N GLN A 424 -8.18 -10.95 -0.34
CA GLN A 424 -9.51 -11.57 -0.47
C GLN A 424 -9.60 -12.88 0.31
N ASN A 425 -8.55 -13.72 0.27
CA ASN A 425 -8.53 -15.00 0.97
C ASN A 425 -8.35 -14.81 2.49
N GLN A 426 -7.43 -13.93 2.91
CA GLN A 426 -7.25 -13.52 4.31
C GLN A 426 -8.57 -13.01 4.91
N MET A 427 -9.33 -12.18 4.19
CA MET A 427 -10.63 -11.69 4.65
C MET A 427 -11.66 -12.83 4.76
N LYS A 428 -11.78 -13.71 3.74
CA LYS A 428 -12.70 -14.86 3.78
C LYS A 428 -12.38 -15.83 4.93
N GLU A 429 -11.10 -16.03 5.23
CA GLU A 429 -10.63 -16.83 6.37
C GLU A 429 -11.00 -16.15 7.70
N ALA A 430 -10.65 -14.88 7.88
CA ALA A 430 -10.96 -14.11 9.09
C ALA A 430 -12.47 -14.02 9.38
N TRP A 431 -13.30 -13.96 8.34
CA TRP A 431 -14.76 -13.94 8.45
C TRP A 431 -15.39 -15.35 8.60
N GLY A 432 -14.61 -16.42 8.58
CA GLY A 432 -15.09 -17.81 8.71
C GLY A 432 -15.89 -18.31 7.50
N TRP A 433 -15.63 -17.78 6.30
CA TRP A 433 -16.32 -18.19 5.06
C TRP A 433 -15.72 -19.43 4.42
N ILE A 434 -14.46 -19.74 4.74
CA ILE A 434 -13.76 -20.96 4.31
C ILE A 434 -13.86 -21.94 5.47
N SER A 435 -14.43 -23.11 5.23
CA SER A 435 -14.39 -24.23 6.18
C SER A 435 -13.07 -24.97 6.01
N GLU A 436 -12.46 -25.39 7.13
CA GLU A 436 -11.40 -26.41 7.10
C GLU A 436 -12.05 -27.76 6.76
N ASP A 437 -11.92 -28.20 5.51
CA ASP A 437 -12.27 -29.55 5.02
C ASP A 437 -11.05 -30.49 5.02
#